data_AF-A0A800LWU1-F1
#
_entry.id   AF-A0A800LWU1-F1
#
_cell.length_a   1.000
_cell.length_b   1.000
_cell.length_c   1.000
_cell.angle_alpha   90.00
_cell.angle_beta   90.00
_cell.angle_gamma   90.00
#
_symmetry.space_group_name_H-M   'P 1'
#
loop_
_entity.id
_entity.type
_entity.pdbx_description
1 polymer ?
#
loop_
_entity_poly.entity_id
_entity_poly.type
_entity_poly.pdbx_seq_one_letter_code
_entity_poly.pdbx_strand_id
1 'polypeptide(L)'
;MRPTRQSILTFMGQIEYRPMRIRDLARALKVRQDAYRDFRHLVVEMVDDGELVELRRKRYGLPGKGGFLTGQVCGHRGGFGFVSVESDDPDVYIAEKAMARALHGDTVMVRVLGRRRGLNPEGEIVKVLERSKEPIIGAFHRRGKNRYVLPDDGRIHQNILIDPQDDAGAAPGQKVVVGDTSWSSNQRYPSGKITDVL
;
A
#
# COMPACT_ATOMS: atom_id res chain seq x y z
N MET A 1 16.80 -17.21 24.16
CA MET A 1 16.42 -17.98 22.96
C MET A 1 16.95 -17.27 21.70
N ARG A 2 17.19 -18.00 20.59
CA ARG A 2 17.30 -17.40 19.25
C ARG A 2 15.93 -17.50 18.59
N PRO A 3 15.15 -16.40 18.53
CA PRO A 3 13.80 -16.44 17.98
C PRO A 3 13.82 -16.65 16.47
N THR A 4 12.87 -17.44 15.98
CA THR A 4 12.59 -17.65 14.55
C THR A 4 11.38 -16.82 14.12
N ARG A 5 11.17 -16.62 12.81
CA ARG A 5 9.97 -15.95 12.26
C ARG A 5 8.68 -16.51 12.88
N GLN A 6 8.52 -17.83 12.84
CA GLN A 6 7.36 -18.51 13.40
C GLN A 6 7.16 -18.21 14.90
N SER A 7 8.23 -18.20 15.70
CA SER A 7 8.11 -17.89 17.13
C SER A 7 7.62 -16.46 17.40
N ILE A 8 8.02 -15.51 16.56
CA ILE A 8 7.58 -14.11 16.64
C ILE A 8 6.10 -14.01 16.27
N LEU A 9 5.70 -14.64 15.15
CA LEU A 9 4.30 -14.66 14.71
C LEU A 9 3.39 -15.32 15.75
N THR A 10 3.79 -16.47 16.31
CA THR A 10 3.04 -17.15 17.37
C THR A 10 2.89 -16.27 18.62
N PHE A 11 3.96 -15.59 19.04
CA PHE A 11 3.90 -14.70 20.20
C PHE A 11 2.98 -13.50 19.96
N MET A 12 3.12 -12.83 18.81
CA MET A 12 2.25 -11.70 18.46
C MET A 12 0.81 -12.13 18.13
N GLY A 13 0.62 -13.40 17.80
CA GLY A 13 -0.66 -14.04 17.50
C GLY A 13 -1.50 -14.34 18.74
N GLN A 14 -1.00 -14.11 19.96
CA GLN A 14 -1.77 -14.27 21.19
C GLN A 14 -2.88 -13.19 21.29
N ILE A 15 -4.00 -13.50 21.95
CA ILE A 15 -5.13 -12.55 22.09
C ILE A 15 -4.71 -11.28 22.86
N GLU A 16 -3.81 -11.43 23.84
CA GLU A 16 -3.38 -10.34 24.72
C GLU A 16 -2.21 -9.53 24.18
N TYR A 17 -1.70 -9.86 22.99
CA TYR A 17 -0.53 -9.18 22.46
C TYR A 17 -0.81 -7.68 22.24
N ARG A 18 0.08 -6.84 22.77
CA ARG A 18 0.08 -5.39 22.55
C ARG A 18 1.31 -4.98 21.75
N PRO A 19 1.16 -4.18 20.68
CA PRO A 19 2.30 -3.73 19.91
C PRO A 19 3.37 -3.03 20.75
N MET A 20 4.61 -3.50 20.61
CA MET A 20 5.72 -3.11 21.48
C MET A 20 6.97 -2.82 20.68
N ARG A 21 7.94 -2.11 21.28
CA ARG A 21 9.21 -1.80 20.61
C ARG A 21 10.04 -3.06 20.46
N ILE A 22 10.95 -3.13 19.48
CA ILE A 22 11.86 -4.27 19.30
C ILE A 22 12.57 -4.65 20.60
N ARG A 23 12.99 -3.69 21.43
CA ARG A 23 13.62 -3.96 22.71
C ARG A 23 12.69 -4.68 23.71
N ASP A 24 11.42 -4.27 23.75
CA ASP A 24 10.43 -4.85 24.65
C ASP A 24 10.00 -6.23 24.14
N LEU A 25 9.88 -6.40 22.81
CA LEU A 25 9.64 -7.68 22.15
C LEU A 25 10.77 -8.68 22.40
N ALA A 26 12.03 -8.24 22.29
CA ALA A 26 13.20 -9.04 22.62
C ALA A 26 13.17 -9.51 24.08
N ARG A 27 12.76 -8.63 25.00
CA ARG A 27 12.63 -8.97 26.42
C ARG A 27 11.52 -10.00 26.65
N ALA A 28 10.37 -9.82 26.02
CA ALA A 28 9.23 -10.74 26.14
C ALA A 28 9.54 -12.13 25.58
N LEU A 29 10.25 -12.20 24.45
CA LEU A 29 10.74 -13.45 23.84
C LEU A 29 12.00 -14.01 24.49
N LYS A 30 12.52 -13.37 25.56
CA LYS A 30 13.74 -13.76 26.27
C LYS A 30 14.92 -13.97 25.30
N VAL A 31 15.08 -13.06 24.36
CA VAL A 31 16.17 -13.06 23.39
C VAL A 31 17.48 -12.83 24.12
N ARG A 32 18.48 -13.66 23.83
CA ARG A 32 19.81 -13.49 24.44
C ARG A 32 20.48 -12.22 23.93
N GLN A 33 21.34 -11.62 24.73
CA GLN A 33 22.01 -10.37 24.38
C GLN A 33 22.88 -10.49 23.12
N ASP A 34 23.57 -11.63 22.94
CA ASP A 34 24.38 -11.94 21.75
C ASP A 34 23.53 -12.14 20.49
N ALA A 35 22.28 -12.56 20.64
CA ALA A 35 21.33 -12.76 19.53
C ALA A 35 20.49 -11.52 19.20
N TYR A 36 20.64 -10.41 19.95
CA TYR A 36 19.80 -9.23 19.79
C TYR A 36 19.97 -8.55 18.43
N ARG A 37 21.20 -8.52 17.90
CA ARG A 37 21.50 -7.92 16.59
C ARG A 37 20.77 -8.67 15.48
N ASP A 38 20.90 -9.99 15.45
CA ASP A 38 20.25 -10.85 14.46
C ASP A 38 18.72 -10.77 14.58
N PHE A 39 18.20 -10.78 15.81
CA PHE A 39 16.77 -10.60 16.05
C PHE A 39 16.24 -9.26 15.51
N ARG A 40 16.99 -8.17 15.70
CA ARG A 40 16.60 -6.87 15.16
C ARG A 40 16.56 -6.88 13.64
N HIS A 41 17.55 -7.47 12.98
CA HIS A 41 17.56 -7.62 11.53
C HIS A 41 16.38 -8.45 11.05
N LEU A 42 16.10 -9.58 11.71
CA LEU A 42 14.96 -10.44 11.39
C LEU A 42 13.62 -9.70 11.48
N VAL A 43 13.38 -8.91 12.54
CA VAL A 43 12.13 -8.15 12.67
C VAL A 43 11.98 -7.11 11.57
N VAL A 44 13.08 -6.45 11.16
CA VAL A 44 13.05 -5.48 10.05
C VAL A 44 12.72 -6.18 8.73
N GLU A 45 13.37 -7.30 8.45
CA GLU A 45 13.12 -8.13 7.27
C GLU A 45 11.64 -8.59 7.21
N MET A 46 11.09 -9.05 8.34
CA MET A 46 9.66 -9.41 8.43
C MET A 46 8.71 -8.21 8.22
N VAL A 47 9.15 -6.97 8.50
CA VAL A 47 8.37 -5.75 8.15
C VAL A 47 8.45 -5.46 6.66
N ASP A 48 9.62 -5.64 6.06
CA ASP A 48 9.81 -5.44 4.63
C ASP A 48 8.97 -6.45 3.83
N ASP A 49 8.92 -7.70 4.29
CA ASP A 49 8.12 -8.80 3.74
C ASP A 49 6.61 -8.69 4.03
N GLY A 50 6.19 -7.76 4.90
CA GLY A 50 4.77 -7.53 5.22
C GLY A 50 4.15 -8.50 6.23
N GLU A 51 4.93 -9.44 6.79
CA GLU A 51 4.48 -10.33 7.88
C GLU A 51 4.26 -9.58 9.20
N LEU A 52 4.98 -8.48 9.40
CA LEU A 52 4.87 -7.57 10.53
C LEU A 52 4.66 -6.14 10.04
N VAL A 53 4.13 -5.29 10.92
CA VAL A 53 3.90 -3.88 10.62
C VAL A 53 4.63 -2.99 11.63
N GLU A 54 5.39 -2.01 11.15
CA GLU A 54 5.91 -0.95 12.01
C GLU A 54 4.82 0.10 12.26
N LEU A 55 4.40 0.20 13.52
CA LEU A 55 3.44 1.15 14.04
C LEU A 55 4.12 2.43 14.55
N ARG A 56 3.30 3.43 14.87
CA ARG A 56 3.74 4.68 15.51
C ARG A 56 4.63 4.41 16.73
N ARG A 57 5.65 5.28 16.88
CA ARG A 57 6.63 5.25 17.99
C ARG A 57 7.48 3.96 18.02
N LYS A 58 7.79 3.41 16.83
CA LYS A 58 8.67 2.23 16.61
C LYS A 58 8.15 0.98 17.32
N ARG A 59 6.84 0.74 17.25
CA ARG A 59 6.19 -0.45 17.80
C ARG A 59 5.89 -1.43 16.66
N TYR A 60 5.85 -2.72 16.94
CA TYR A 60 5.66 -3.75 15.91
C TYR A 60 4.46 -4.62 16.24
N GLY A 61 3.75 -5.12 15.24
CA GLY A 61 2.60 -6.01 15.44
C GLY A 61 2.26 -6.81 14.19
N LEU A 62 1.31 -7.73 14.33
CA LEU A 62 0.76 -8.46 13.20
C LEU A 62 -0.19 -7.56 12.38
N PRO A 63 -0.23 -7.74 11.05
CA PRO A 63 -1.41 -7.44 10.25
C PRO A 63 -2.64 -8.07 10.91
N GLY A 64 -3.77 -7.37 10.97
CA GLY A 64 -5.01 -7.82 11.61
C GLY A 64 -5.13 -7.46 13.10
N LYS A 65 -4.12 -7.78 13.94
CA LYS A 65 -4.22 -7.63 15.41
C LYS A 65 -3.83 -6.26 15.98
N GLY A 66 -3.51 -5.29 15.13
CA GLY A 66 -3.16 -3.91 15.52
C GLY A 66 -4.10 -2.83 14.97
N GLY A 67 -5.26 -3.22 14.43
CA GLY A 67 -6.12 -2.32 13.66
C GLY A 67 -5.59 -2.08 12.23
N PHE A 68 -4.85 -3.03 11.67
CA PHE A 68 -4.41 -3.00 10.28
C PHE A 68 -5.05 -4.15 9.53
N LEU A 69 -5.51 -3.94 8.31
CA LEU A 69 -6.05 -4.97 7.43
C LEU A 69 -5.30 -4.90 6.09
N THR A 70 -5.30 -6.00 5.35
CA THR A 70 -4.81 -6.04 3.97
C THR A 70 -6.00 -6.28 3.05
N GLY A 71 -6.01 -5.63 1.90
CA GLY A 71 -7.08 -5.80 0.93
C GLY A 71 -6.83 -5.05 -0.37
N GLN A 72 -7.76 -5.18 -1.31
CA GLN A 72 -7.68 -4.55 -2.62
C GLN A 72 -8.41 -3.21 -2.65
N VAL A 73 -7.82 -2.22 -3.31
CA VAL A 73 -8.40 -0.87 -3.43
C VAL A 73 -9.45 -0.80 -4.53
N CYS A 74 -10.66 -0.48 -4.14
CA CYS A 74 -11.76 -0.08 -5.00
C CYS A 74 -11.87 1.44 -5.00
N GLY A 75 -11.26 2.10 -5.99
CA GLY A 75 -11.33 3.55 -6.14
C GLY A 75 -12.74 4.01 -6.53
N HIS A 76 -13.11 5.25 -6.17
CA HIS A 76 -14.37 5.87 -6.53
C HIS A 76 -14.17 7.16 -7.32
N ARG A 77 -15.16 7.54 -8.13
CA ARG A 77 -15.16 8.79 -8.92
C ARG A 77 -15.13 10.08 -8.10
N GLY A 78 -15.32 9.99 -6.79
CA GLY A 78 -15.23 11.12 -5.86
C GLY A 78 -13.86 11.26 -5.19
N GLY A 79 -12.84 10.53 -5.63
CA GLY A 79 -11.48 10.57 -5.08
C GLY A 79 -11.26 9.71 -3.82
N PHE A 80 -12.33 9.34 -3.13
CA PHE A 80 -12.30 8.34 -2.05
C PHE A 80 -12.28 6.91 -2.61
N GLY A 81 -12.13 5.91 -1.74
CA GLY A 81 -12.20 4.51 -2.11
C GLY A 81 -12.59 3.61 -0.96
N PHE A 82 -12.67 2.32 -1.26
CA PHE A 82 -12.85 1.26 -0.29
C PHE A 82 -11.72 0.25 -0.39
N VAL A 83 -11.38 -0.40 0.71
CA VAL A 83 -10.46 -1.53 0.73
C VAL A 83 -11.27 -2.77 1.05
N SER A 84 -11.41 -3.65 0.06
CA SER A 84 -12.04 -4.95 0.24
C SER A 84 -11.05 -5.92 0.86
N VAL A 85 -11.38 -6.40 2.04
CA VAL A 85 -10.55 -7.30 2.85
C VAL A 85 -11.04 -8.73 2.65
N GLU A 86 -10.15 -9.72 2.69
CA GLU A 86 -10.49 -11.12 2.38
C GLU A 86 -11.36 -11.81 3.45
N SER A 87 -11.62 -11.16 4.59
CA SER A 87 -12.52 -11.67 5.64
C SER A 87 -13.98 -11.29 5.38
N ASP A 88 -14.92 -11.92 6.09
CA ASP A 88 -16.33 -11.48 6.20
C ASP A 88 -16.50 -10.09 6.88
N ASP A 89 -15.41 -9.33 7.05
CA ASP A 89 -15.48 -7.96 7.53
C ASP A 89 -16.05 -7.02 6.45
N PRO A 90 -16.77 -5.97 6.86
CA PRO A 90 -17.16 -4.92 5.93
C PRO A 90 -15.94 -4.20 5.34
N ASP A 91 -16.05 -3.81 4.07
CA ASP A 91 -15.04 -2.99 3.39
C ASP A 91 -14.65 -1.76 4.21
N VAL A 92 -13.37 -1.38 4.15
CA VAL A 92 -12.88 -0.19 4.86
C VAL A 92 -13.01 1.04 3.97
N TYR A 93 -13.77 2.02 4.41
CA TYR A 93 -13.87 3.32 3.73
C TYR A 93 -12.58 4.12 3.91
N ILE A 94 -12.06 4.64 2.79
CA ILE A 94 -10.86 5.49 2.73
C ILE A 94 -11.23 6.84 2.13
N ALA A 95 -11.15 7.91 2.92
CA ALA A 95 -11.32 9.25 2.42
C ALA A 95 -10.23 9.62 1.39
N GLU A 96 -10.50 10.55 0.48
CA GLU A 96 -9.58 10.98 -0.59
C GLU A 96 -8.15 11.28 -0.08
N LYS A 97 -8.04 12.06 1.00
CA LYS A 97 -6.75 12.42 1.60
C LYS A 97 -5.99 11.24 2.20
N ALA A 98 -6.70 10.15 2.50
CA ALA A 98 -6.19 8.93 3.12
C ALA A 98 -5.92 7.81 2.09
N MET A 99 -6.24 8.02 0.80
CA MET A 99 -5.89 7.12 -0.30
C MET A 99 -4.37 7.11 -0.60
N ALA A 100 -3.65 8.12 -0.10
CA ALA A 100 -2.21 8.26 -0.25
C ALA A 100 -1.77 8.15 -1.73
N ARG A 101 -0.93 7.16 -2.05
CA ARG A 101 -0.43 6.90 -3.41
C ARG A 101 -1.08 5.67 -4.05
N ALA A 102 -2.13 5.11 -3.46
CA ALA A 102 -2.78 3.91 -3.99
C ALA A 102 -3.64 4.26 -5.21
N LEU A 103 -3.64 3.35 -6.17
CA LEU A 103 -4.51 3.37 -7.34
C LEU A 103 -5.59 2.30 -7.19
N HIS A 104 -6.62 2.39 -8.03
CA HIS A 104 -7.59 1.30 -8.14
C HIS A 104 -6.89 -0.02 -8.52
N GLY A 105 -7.28 -1.11 -7.86
CA GLY A 105 -6.74 -2.45 -8.09
C GLY A 105 -5.50 -2.78 -7.25
N ASP A 106 -4.87 -1.79 -6.60
CA ASP A 106 -3.70 -2.03 -5.73
C ASP A 106 -4.07 -2.88 -4.52
N THR A 107 -3.16 -3.77 -4.11
CA THR A 107 -3.22 -4.44 -2.82
C THR A 107 -2.51 -3.58 -1.79
N VAL A 108 -3.23 -3.22 -0.73
CA VAL A 108 -2.76 -2.25 0.27
C VAL A 108 -2.93 -2.76 1.68
N MET A 109 -2.10 -2.19 2.55
CA MET A 109 -2.28 -2.27 3.99
C MET A 109 -2.99 -1.02 4.48
N VAL A 110 -4.16 -1.21 5.08
CA VAL A 110 -5.00 -0.15 5.64
C VAL A 110 -4.96 -0.18 7.16
N ARG A 111 -4.88 0.98 7.82
CA ARG A 111 -5.13 1.11 9.26
C ARG A 111 -6.57 1.55 9.50
N VAL A 112 -7.34 0.76 10.24
CA VAL A 112 -8.68 1.13 10.71
C VAL A 112 -8.56 2.17 11.83
N LEU A 113 -9.16 3.33 11.62
CA LEU A 113 -9.15 4.47 12.55
C LEU A 113 -10.31 4.40 13.55
N GLY A 114 -11.44 3.81 13.16
CA GLY A 114 -12.60 3.65 14.03
C GLY A 114 -13.73 2.85 13.36
N ARG A 115 -14.58 2.25 14.20
CA ARG A 115 -15.79 1.54 13.78
C ARG A 115 -17.00 2.28 14.34
N ARG A 116 -17.99 2.57 13.49
CA ARG A 116 -19.31 3.09 13.90
C ARG A 116 -20.36 2.05 13.56
N ARG A 117 -21.32 1.84 14.46
CA ARG A 117 -22.37 0.82 14.28
C ARG A 117 -23.21 1.16 13.04
N GLY A 118 -23.37 0.19 12.13
CA GLY A 118 -24.15 0.34 10.90
C GLY A 118 -23.44 1.05 9.75
N LEU A 119 -22.15 1.37 9.89
CA LEU A 119 -21.33 1.97 8.83
C LEU A 119 -20.07 1.15 8.60
N ASN A 120 -19.55 1.22 7.38
CA ASN A 120 -18.22 0.72 7.07
C ASN A 120 -17.17 1.36 8.00
N PRO A 121 -16.17 0.59 8.48
CA PRO A 121 -15.03 1.14 9.19
C PRO A 121 -14.33 2.22 8.36
N GLU A 122 -13.87 3.27 9.03
CA GLU A 122 -13.01 4.28 8.39
C GLU A 122 -11.54 3.90 8.58
N GLY A 123 -10.74 4.10 7.54
CA GLY A 123 -9.32 3.79 7.57
C GLY A 123 -8.43 4.73 6.75
N GLU A 124 -7.13 4.52 6.87
CA GLU A 124 -6.11 5.18 6.06
C GLU A 124 -5.17 4.15 5.42
N ILE A 125 -4.77 4.37 4.17
CA ILE A 125 -3.78 3.52 3.51
C ILE A 125 -2.39 3.86 4.05
N VAL A 126 -1.71 2.85 4.56
CA VAL A 126 -0.39 3.00 5.20
C VAL A 126 0.72 2.61 4.23
N LYS A 127 0.51 1.58 3.42
CA LYS A 127 1.48 1.06 2.45
C LYS A 127 0.76 0.39 1.28
N VAL A 128 1.26 0.61 0.07
CA VAL A 128 0.91 -0.24 -1.08
C VAL A 128 1.83 -1.46 -1.06
N LEU A 129 1.25 -2.65 -0.96
CA LEU A 129 1.97 -3.93 -0.89
C LEU A 129 2.26 -4.45 -2.29
N GLU A 130 1.26 -4.41 -3.16
CA GLU A 130 1.38 -4.80 -4.57
C GLU A 130 0.62 -3.80 -5.44
N ARG A 131 1.21 -3.42 -6.58
CA ARG A 131 0.58 -2.54 -7.56
C ARG A 131 -0.28 -3.37 -8.50
N SER A 132 -1.43 -2.81 -8.89
CA SER A 132 -2.22 -3.40 -9.96
C SER A 132 -1.38 -3.53 -11.23
N LYS A 133 -1.45 -4.70 -11.87
CA LYS A 133 -0.87 -4.95 -13.19
C LYS A 133 -1.86 -4.66 -14.32
N GLU A 134 -3.07 -4.20 -13.97
CA GLU A 134 -4.06 -3.84 -14.96
C GLU A 134 -3.59 -2.61 -15.76
N PRO A 135 -3.65 -2.67 -17.10
CA PRO A 135 -3.26 -1.54 -17.93
C PRO A 135 -4.23 -0.38 -17.75
N ILE A 136 -3.70 0.84 -17.76
CA ILE A 136 -4.49 2.06 -17.66
C ILE A 136 -4.71 2.60 -19.07
N ILE A 137 -5.98 2.70 -19.49
CA ILE A 137 -6.35 3.31 -20.77
C ILE A 137 -6.65 4.79 -20.55
N GLY A 138 -6.18 5.64 -21.45
CA GLY A 138 -6.43 7.07 -21.35
C GLY A 138 -6.06 7.86 -22.59
N ALA A 139 -6.27 9.17 -22.54
CA ALA A 139 -5.85 10.09 -23.59
C ALA A 139 -4.44 10.63 -23.32
N PHE A 140 -3.56 10.58 -24.31
CA PHE A 140 -2.23 11.16 -24.22
C PHE A 140 -2.26 12.68 -24.38
N HIS A 141 -1.53 13.40 -23.53
CA HIS A 141 -1.39 14.84 -23.58
C HIS A 141 0.08 15.25 -23.50
N ARG A 142 0.43 16.30 -24.25
CA ARG A 142 1.75 16.94 -24.18
C ARG A 142 1.57 18.44 -23.98
N ARG A 143 2.16 18.97 -22.91
CA ARG A 143 2.20 20.42 -22.62
C ARG A 143 3.63 20.86 -22.34
N GLY A 144 4.24 21.52 -23.31
CA GLY A 144 5.66 21.86 -23.26
C GLY A 144 6.51 20.59 -23.19
N LYS A 145 7.37 20.47 -22.16
CA LYS A 145 8.19 19.28 -21.91
C LYS A 145 7.45 18.16 -21.17
N ASN A 146 6.31 18.46 -20.56
CA ASN A 146 5.56 17.49 -19.77
C ASN A 146 4.67 16.65 -20.68
N ARG A 147 4.70 15.33 -20.46
CA ARG A 147 3.82 14.37 -21.12
C ARG A 147 3.08 13.59 -20.04
N TYR A 148 1.81 13.34 -20.26
CA TYR A 148 0.99 12.60 -19.31
C TYR A 148 -0.23 11.98 -20.00
N VAL A 149 -0.78 10.96 -19.37
CA VAL A 149 -2.04 10.33 -19.78
C VAL A 149 -3.12 10.69 -18.76
N LEU A 150 -4.28 11.10 -19.26
CA LEU A 150 -5.51 11.23 -18.47
C LEU A 150 -6.26 9.91 -18.55
N PRO A 151 -6.40 9.17 -17.42
CA PRO A 151 -7.13 7.90 -17.41
C PRO A 151 -8.60 8.07 -17.78
N ASP A 152 -9.15 7.10 -18.51
CA ASP A 152 -10.58 7.04 -18.83
C ASP A 152 -11.41 6.45 -17.68
N ASP A 153 -10.78 5.59 -16.88
CA ASP A 153 -11.39 5.07 -15.66
C ASP A 153 -11.43 6.18 -14.61
N GLY A 154 -12.62 6.75 -14.39
CA GLY A 154 -12.84 7.79 -13.39
C GLY A 154 -12.56 7.38 -11.94
N ARG A 155 -12.23 6.11 -11.66
CA ARG A 155 -11.72 5.67 -10.35
C ARG A 155 -10.25 6.05 -10.14
N ILE A 156 -9.52 6.39 -11.21
CA ILE A 156 -8.12 6.82 -11.20
C ILE A 156 -8.08 8.33 -11.48
N HIS A 157 -7.80 9.12 -10.44
CA HIS A 157 -7.81 10.59 -10.51
C HIS A 157 -6.45 11.19 -10.84
N GLN A 158 -5.40 10.38 -10.78
CA GLN A 158 -4.03 10.84 -10.97
C GLN A 158 -3.68 10.80 -12.45
N ASN A 159 -3.13 11.89 -12.97
CA ASN A 159 -2.47 11.88 -14.27
C ASN A 159 -1.27 10.95 -14.20
N ILE A 160 -1.09 10.11 -15.22
CA ILE A 160 0.09 9.24 -15.29
C ILE A 160 1.16 9.97 -16.09
N LEU A 161 2.29 10.29 -15.46
CA LEU A 161 3.41 10.94 -16.10
C LEU A 161 4.09 9.96 -17.06
N ILE A 162 4.40 10.43 -18.27
CA ILE A 162 5.10 9.63 -19.29
C ILE A 162 6.44 10.29 -19.57
N ASP A 163 7.52 9.55 -19.46
CA ASP A 163 8.84 10.06 -19.80
C ASP A 163 9.00 10.14 -21.33
N PRO A 164 9.90 11.02 -21.84
CA PRO A 164 10.13 11.16 -23.27
C PRO A 164 10.42 9.87 -24.02
N GLN A 165 11.15 8.95 -23.39
CA GLN A 165 11.52 7.68 -23.98
C GLN A 165 10.39 6.63 -23.96
N ASP A 166 9.33 6.87 -23.19
CA ASP A 166 8.25 5.91 -22.93
C ASP A 166 6.92 6.35 -23.55
N ASP A 167 6.93 7.34 -24.45
CA ASP A 167 5.72 7.90 -25.09
C ASP A 167 5.22 7.15 -26.34
N ALA A 168 5.98 6.13 -26.78
CA ALA A 168 5.69 5.31 -27.96
C ALA A 168 5.35 6.11 -29.24
N GLY A 169 5.80 7.37 -29.34
CA GLY A 169 5.47 8.25 -30.46
C GLY A 169 4.02 8.73 -30.51
N ALA A 170 3.25 8.58 -29.42
CA ALA A 170 1.86 8.99 -29.37
C ALA A 170 1.67 10.50 -29.65
N ALA A 171 0.70 10.83 -30.50
CA ALA A 171 0.28 12.19 -30.75
C ALA A 171 -0.72 12.67 -29.68
N PRO A 172 -0.69 13.96 -29.28
CA PRO A 172 -1.65 14.50 -28.32
C PRO A 172 -3.11 14.25 -28.76
N GLY A 173 -3.93 13.77 -27.82
CA GLY A 173 -5.32 13.40 -28.04
C GLY A 173 -5.55 11.93 -28.39
N GLN A 174 -4.51 11.17 -28.76
CA GLN A 174 -4.66 9.74 -29.05
C GLN A 174 -4.97 8.93 -27.80
N LYS A 175 -5.71 7.84 -28.00
CA LYS A 175 -5.94 6.83 -26.98
C LYS A 175 -4.74 5.92 -26.88
N VAL A 176 -4.32 5.66 -25.65
CA VAL A 176 -3.12 4.89 -25.36
C VAL A 176 -3.36 3.94 -24.19
N VAL A 177 -2.60 2.87 -24.18
CA VAL A 177 -2.54 1.88 -23.10
C VAL A 177 -1.25 2.11 -22.32
N VAL A 178 -1.36 2.26 -21.01
CA VAL A 178 -0.23 2.52 -20.10
C VAL A 178 -0.01 1.33 -19.17
N GLY A 179 1.23 0.86 -19.11
CA GLY A 179 1.71 -0.17 -18.19
C GLY A 179 2.83 0.33 -17.28
N ASP A 180 3.39 -0.58 -16.48
CA ASP A 180 4.54 -0.34 -15.59
C ASP A 180 4.38 0.87 -14.66
N THR A 181 3.16 1.07 -14.15
CA THR A 181 2.83 2.22 -13.31
C THR A 181 3.59 2.16 -11.99
N SER A 182 4.34 3.21 -11.68
CA SER A 182 5.23 3.27 -10.53
C SER A 182 5.24 4.66 -9.87
N TRP A 183 5.76 4.72 -8.64
CA TRP A 183 5.95 5.97 -7.91
C TRP A 183 7.40 6.06 -7.45
N SER A 184 8.13 7.08 -7.89
CA SER A 184 9.40 7.40 -7.23
C SER A 184 9.15 8.05 -5.86
N SER A 185 10.13 7.95 -4.97
CA SER A 185 10.03 8.40 -3.56
C SER A 185 9.52 9.85 -3.43
N ASN A 186 9.85 10.72 -4.39
CA ASN A 186 9.54 12.16 -4.34
C ASN A 186 8.46 12.63 -5.33
N GLN A 187 7.82 11.73 -6.08
CA GLN A 187 6.80 12.14 -7.05
C GLN A 187 5.41 12.30 -6.42
N ARG A 188 4.68 13.30 -6.92
CA ARG A 188 3.27 13.56 -6.56
C ARG A 188 2.28 12.81 -7.46
N TYR A 189 2.72 12.38 -8.64
CA TYR A 189 1.94 11.65 -9.62
C TYR A 189 2.68 10.36 -10.00
N PRO A 190 1.96 9.27 -10.30
CA PRO A 190 2.60 8.06 -10.81
C PRO A 190 3.25 8.32 -12.17
N SER A 191 4.30 7.57 -12.48
CA SER A 191 4.86 7.45 -13.82
C SER A 191 4.47 6.11 -14.44
N GLY A 192 4.37 6.06 -15.76
CA GLY A 192 4.09 4.82 -16.50
C GLY A 192 4.68 4.87 -17.90
N LYS A 193 4.49 3.78 -18.65
CA LYS A 193 4.98 3.64 -20.03
C LYS A 193 3.84 3.33 -20.97
N ILE A 194 3.83 3.96 -22.14
CA ILE A 194 2.85 3.64 -23.18
C ILE A 194 3.26 2.32 -23.84
N THR A 195 2.41 1.31 -23.73
CA THR A 195 2.62 0.00 -24.37
C THR A 195 2.01 -0.04 -25.76
N ASP A 196 0.88 0.64 -25.97
CA ASP A 196 0.16 0.66 -27.24
C ASP A 196 -0.52 2.02 -27.50
N VAL A 197 -0.66 2.35 -28.79
CA VAL A 197 -1.45 3.48 -29.30
C VAL A 197 -2.62 2.92 -30.10
N LEU A 198 -3.85 3.35 -29.77
CA LEU A 198 -5.10 2.82 -30.30
C LEU A 198 -5.65 3.66 -31.48
#